data_AF-A0A958B1D0-F1
#
_entry.id   AF-A0A958B1D0-F1
#
_cell.length_a   1.000
_cell.length_b   1.000
_cell.length_c   1.000
_cell.angle_alpha   90.00
_cell.angle_beta   90.00
_cell.angle_gamma   90.00
#
_symmetry.space_group_name_H-M   'P 1'
#
loop_
_entity.id
_entity.type
_entity.pdbx_description
1 polymer ?
#
loop_
_entity_poly.entity_id
_entity_poly.type
_entity_poly.pdbx_seq_one_letter_code
_entity_poly.pdbx_strand_id
1 'polypeptide(L)'
;MAWELDCKGLTVYVTGSRQEVVLETKATAEAKKGASDSQPANGTAGHAETLVALPNQPEGTLTNGNGNGKEHAELVSYDVKRPRPRKLHGSTYRRLTPLGTAYITVNDTDEGEPFEIFMNVGKAGSDVAAVSEALGRLISLTLRIPSSLTPTERLHQVVYQLNGIGGGRHLGFGPQRVRSLPDAVAQVLAEHL
;
A
#
# COMPACT_ATOMS: atom_id res chain seq x y z
N MET A 1 -2.64 -9.05 40.55
CA MET A 1 -3.80 -8.14 40.64
C MET A 1 -4.95 -8.39 39.65
N ALA A 2 -4.79 -8.67 38.34
CA ALA A 2 -5.93 -9.09 37.47
C ALA A 2 -5.99 -10.61 37.25
N TRP A 3 -4.82 -11.24 37.08
CA TRP A 3 -4.65 -12.68 36.93
C TRP A 3 -4.95 -13.46 38.23
N GLU A 4 -4.67 -12.85 39.39
CA GLU A 4 -5.02 -13.38 40.73
C GLU A 4 -6.52 -13.37 41.00
N LEU A 5 -7.29 -12.56 40.28
CA LEU A 5 -8.74 -12.43 40.43
C LEU A 5 -9.53 -13.23 39.37
N ASP A 6 -8.85 -14.09 38.60
CA ASP A 6 -9.43 -14.92 37.53
C ASP A 6 -10.32 -14.12 36.55
N CYS A 7 -9.95 -12.87 36.27
CA CYS A 7 -10.69 -12.01 35.36
C CYS A 7 -10.44 -12.44 33.91
N LYS A 8 -11.52 -12.72 33.18
CA LYS A 8 -11.48 -13.16 31.76
C LYS A 8 -10.96 -12.10 30.78
N GLY A 9 -10.88 -10.84 31.21
CA GLY A 9 -10.37 -9.74 30.41
C GLY A 9 -10.33 -8.43 31.19
N LEU A 10 -9.46 -7.53 30.77
CA LEU A 10 -9.32 -6.19 31.34
C LEU A 10 -9.61 -5.15 30.25
N THR A 11 -10.45 -4.17 30.56
CA THR A 11 -10.67 -3.01 29.68
C THR A 11 -10.02 -1.79 30.30
N VAL A 12 -9.03 -1.23 29.60
CA VAL A 12 -8.33 -0.02 30.01
C VAL A 12 -8.82 1.13 29.14
N TYR A 13 -9.34 2.18 29.77
CA TYR A 13 -9.67 3.42 29.09
C TYR A 13 -8.48 4.37 29.18
N VAL A 14 -7.92 4.71 28.04
CA VAL A 14 -6.84 5.70 27.93
C VAL A 14 -7.44 7.05 27.57
N THR A 15 -7.30 8.02 28.47
CA THR A 15 -7.79 9.39 28.27
C THR A 15 -7.01 10.06 27.13
N GLY A 16 -7.70 10.71 26.20
CA GLY A 16 -7.11 11.37 25.02
C GLY A 16 -7.30 10.64 23.68
N SER A 17 -7.83 9.40 23.69
CA SER A 17 -8.07 8.62 22.47
C SER A 17 -9.23 9.13 21.60
N ARG A 18 -10.06 10.04 22.09
CA ARG A 18 -11.24 10.58 21.40
C ARG A 18 -11.16 12.10 21.33
N GLN A 19 -11.61 12.67 20.21
CA GLN A 19 -11.62 14.14 20.01
C GLN A 19 -12.49 14.84 21.07
N GLU A 20 -13.63 14.24 21.43
CA GLU A 20 -14.56 14.77 22.43
C GLU A 20 -14.95 13.69 23.46
N VAL A 21 -15.00 14.08 24.74
CA VAL A 21 -15.32 13.21 25.88
C VAL A 21 -16.47 13.87 26.66
N VAL A 22 -17.64 13.22 26.67
CA VAL A 22 -18.90 13.80 27.16
C VAL A 22 -18.97 13.88 28.70
N LEU A 23 -18.09 13.16 29.41
CA LEU A 23 -18.00 13.16 30.87
C LEU A 23 -16.55 13.41 31.28
N GLU A 24 -16.14 14.67 31.26
CA GLU A 24 -14.84 15.10 31.79
C GLU A 24 -15.02 15.96 33.05
N THR A 25 -14.07 15.85 33.98
CA THR A 25 -14.03 16.72 35.17
C THR A 25 -13.33 18.03 34.81
N LYS A 26 -13.66 19.13 35.51
CA LYS A 26 -13.08 20.47 35.23
C LYS A 26 -11.54 20.46 35.18
N ALA A 27 -10.90 19.67 36.04
CA ALA A 27 -9.45 19.52 36.08
C ALA A 27 -8.87 18.88 34.80
N THR A 28 -9.58 17.94 34.18
CA THR A 28 -9.16 17.28 32.92
C THR A 28 -9.38 18.19 31.71
N ALA A 29 -10.46 18.98 31.72
CA ALA A 29 -10.76 19.97 30.68
C ALA A 29 -9.72 21.10 30.65
N GLU A 30 -9.25 21.56 31.82
CA GLU A 30 -8.23 22.60 31.95
C GLU A 30 -6.84 22.13 31.49
N ALA A 31 -6.48 20.87 31.77
CA ALA A 31 -5.22 20.27 31.28
C ALA A 31 -5.17 20.19 29.74
N LYS A 32 -6.32 20.05 29.08
CA LYS A 32 -6.43 20.04 27.61
C LYS A 32 -6.32 21.45 27.01
N LYS A 33 -6.78 22.49 27.72
CA LYS A 33 -6.69 23.90 27.31
C LYS A 33 -5.27 24.47 27.34
N GLY A 34 -4.36 23.89 28.12
CA GLY A 34 -2.95 24.30 28.15
C GLY A 34 -2.10 23.79 26.98
N ALA A 35 -2.63 22.91 26.13
CA ALA A 35 -1.87 22.22 25.07
C ALA A 35 -2.37 22.50 23.64
N SER A 36 -3.24 23.49 23.44
CA SER A 36 -3.79 23.80 22.11
C SER A 36 -3.73 25.29 21.81
N ASP A 37 -2.56 25.76 21.36
CA ASP A 37 -2.47 26.98 20.57
C ASP A 37 -1.90 26.62 19.19
N SER A 38 -2.80 26.22 18.29
CA SER A 38 -2.69 26.46 16.85
C SER A 38 -3.98 25.99 16.16
N GLN A 39 -4.68 26.96 15.62
CA GLN A 39 -5.98 26.94 14.97
C GLN A 39 -6.00 26.11 13.67
N PRO A 40 -7.14 25.51 13.27
CA PRO A 40 -7.37 25.12 11.89
C PRO A 40 -8.09 26.25 11.15
N ALA A 41 -7.52 26.73 10.04
CA ALA A 41 -8.19 27.59 9.07
C ALA A 41 -8.53 26.80 7.80
N ASN A 42 -9.77 26.98 7.35
CA ASN A 42 -10.45 26.40 6.19
C ASN A 42 -9.70 26.50 4.84
N GLY A 43 -10.05 25.59 3.92
CA GLY A 43 -10.35 25.98 2.54
C GLY A 43 -9.79 25.12 1.40
N THR A 44 -10.70 24.39 0.75
CA THR A 44 -10.85 24.23 -0.72
C THR A 44 -9.72 23.68 -1.61
N ALA A 45 -10.08 22.58 -2.29
CA ALA A 45 -9.87 22.26 -3.72
C ALA A 45 -8.45 22.35 -4.32
N GLY A 46 -8.00 21.23 -4.89
CA GLY A 46 -6.97 21.24 -5.92
C GLY A 46 -6.14 19.97 -5.96
N HIS A 47 -6.43 19.10 -6.93
CA HIS A 47 -5.40 18.20 -7.47
C HIS A 47 -4.22 19.06 -7.94
N ALA A 48 -3.05 18.88 -7.33
CA ALA A 48 -1.79 19.37 -7.87
C ALA A 48 -0.70 18.33 -7.57
N GLU A 49 -0.17 17.75 -8.64
CA GLU A 49 1.06 16.96 -8.63
C GLU A 49 2.18 17.79 -7.97
N THR A 50 2.72 17.31 -6.84
CA THR A 50 3.90 17.93 -6.25
C THR A 50 5.14 17.25 -6.81
N LEU A 51 5.71 17.89 -7.83
CA LEU A 51 7.10 17.74 -8.24
C LEU A 51 8.00 18.17 -7.07
N VAL A 52 8.73 17.22 -6.48
CA VAL A 52 9.81 17.54 -5.54
C VAL A 52 11.07 17.80 -6.38
N ALA A 53 11.38 19.08 -6.59
CA ALA A 53 12.66 19.52 -7.12
C ALA A 53 13.76 19.37 -6.05
N LEU A 54 14.86 18.70 -6.41
CA LEU A 54 16.09 18.68 -5.60
C LEU A 54 17.06 19.78 -6.09
N PRO A 55 17.92 20.33 -5.21
CA PRO A 55 18.65 21.57 -5.45
C PRO A 55 19.81 21.43 -6.45
N ASN A 56 20.05 22.51 -7.19
CA ASN A 56 21.07 22.63 -8.23
C ASN A 56 22.43 23.10 -7.65
N GLN A 57 23.48 22.29 -7.91
CA GLN A 57 24.93 22.60 -8.07
C GLN A 57 25.74 23.15 -6.86
N PRO A 58 27.08 22.93 -6.85
CA PRO A 58 27.95 23.81 -7.63
C PRO A 58 28.96 23.08 -8.54
N GLU A 59 29.30 23.78 -9.62
CA GLU A 59 30.38 23.49 -10.56
C GLU A 59 31.74 23.44 -9.85
N GLY A 60 32.58 22.49 -10.28
CA GLY A 60 33.96 22.35 -9.85
C GLY A 60 34.82 21.80 -10.99
N THR A 61 35.26 22.68 -11.86
CA THR A 61 36.37 22.47 -12.81
C THR A 61 37.62 22.06 -12.04
N LEU A 62 38.34 20.98 -12.41
CA LEU A 62 39.82 20.89 -12.48
C LEU A 62 40.29 19.56 -13.14
N THR A 63 40.90 19.72 -14.32
CA THR A 63 42.13 19.10 -14.88
C THR A 63 42.34 17.58 -15.07
N ASN A 64 42.73 17.23 -16.30
CA ASN A 64 43.30 15.95 -16.75
C ASN A 64 44.52 15.49 -15.93
N GLY A 65 44.60 14.18 -15.65
CA GLY A 65 45.80 13.49 -15.20
C GLY A 65 45.64 11.96 -15.28
N ASN A 66 46.48 11.33 -16.11
CA ASN A 66 46.58 9.90 -16.40
C ASN A 66 46.49 8.97 -15.17
N GLY A 67 45.89 7.79 -15.36
CA GLY A 67 46.07 6.66 -14.44
C GLY A 67 45.12 5.50 -14.71
N ASN A 68 45.65 4.42 -15.28
CA ASN A 68 44.99 3.19 -15.66
C ASN A 68 44.15 2.53 -14.54
N GLY A 69 43.02 1.95 -14.96
CA GLY A 69 42.40 0.79 -14.35
C GLY A 69 41.39 1.09 -13.24
N LYS A 70 40.12 1.30 -13.61
CA LYS A 70 38.97 1.05 -12.73
C LYS A 70 37.79 0.58 -13.58
N GLU A 71 37.30 -0.61 -13.26
CA GLU A 71 35.97 -1.09 -13.66
C GLU A 71 34.97 0.00 -13.26
N HIS A 72 34.37 0.65 -14.25
CA HIS A 72 33.28 1.57 -14.02
C HIS A 72 32.06 0.73 -13.67
N ALA A 73 31.84 0.51 -12.37
CA ALA A 73 30.54 0.08 -11.86
C ALA A 73 29.52 1.14 -12.30
N GLU A 74 28.77 0.80 -13.35
CA GLU A 74 27.75 1.63 -13.96
C GLU A 74 26.74 2.01 -12.88
N LEU A 75 26.67 3.31 -12.55
CA LEU A 75 25.70 3.84 -11.61
C LEU A 75 24.31 3.69 -12.22
N VAL A 76 23.62 2.60 -11.87
CA VAL A 76 22.25 2.32 -12.32
C VAL A 76 21.36 3.52 -11.97
N SER A 77 20.92 4.24 -13.00
CA SER A 77 20.04 5.40 -12.84
C SER A 77 18.75 4.97 -12.16
N TYR A 78 18.39 5.57 -11.02
CA TYR A 78 17.19 5.22 -10.23
C TYR A 78 15.85 5.51 -10.92
N ASP A 79 15.86 6.02 -12.15
CA ASP A 79 14.65 6.17 -12.99
C ASP A 79 14.32 4.87 -13.74
N VAL A 80 14.24 3.80 -12.95
CA VAL A 80 14.22 2.41 -13.42
C VAL A 80 12.81 1.98 -13.84
N LYS A 81 11.75 2.66 -13.39
CA LYS A 81 10.36 2.17 -13.53
C LYS A 81 9.74 2.63 -14.84
N ARG A 82 9.08 1.72 -15.57
CA ARG A 82 8.31 2.04 -16.78
C ARG A 82 7.34 3.21 -16.47
N PRO A 83 7.40 4.32 -17.24
CA PRO A 83 6.52 5.47 -17.00
C PRO A 83 5.06 5.07 -17.22
N ARG A 84 4.16 5.69 -16.46
CA ARG A 84 2.72 5.39 -16.58
C ARG A 84 2.18 6.02 -17.89
N PRO A 85 1.53 5.26 -18.77
CA PRO A 85 0.85 5.82 -19.94
C PRO A 85 -0.26 6.80 -19.56
N ARG A 86 -0.68 7.66 -20.50
CA ARG A 86 -1.76 8.62 -20.26
C ARG A 86 -3.11 7.97 -19.99
N LYS A 87 -3.33 6.76 -20.51
CA LYS A 87 -4.54 5.97 -20.36
C LYS A 87 -4.16 4.49 -20.30
N LEU A 88 -4.88 3.74 -19.47
CA LEU A 88 -4.83 2.28 -19.40
C LEU A 88 -6.27 1.74 -19.49
N HIS A 89 -6.41 0.49 -19.91
CA HIS A 89 -7.68 -0.23 -19.87
C HIS A 89 -7.70 -1.10 -18.62
N GLY A 90 -8.77 -1.04 -17.83
CA GLY A 90 -8.82 -1.66 -16.51
C GLY A 90 -10.06 -2.53 -16.31
N SER A 91 -9.86 -3.69 -15.71
CA SER A 91 -10.93 -4.61 -15.29
C SER A 91 -11.00 -4.66 -13.77
N THR A 92 -12.17 -4.38 -13.18
CA THR A 92 -12.38 -4.42 -11.73
C THR A 92 -13.19 -5.64 -11.33
N TYR A 93 -12.57 -6.50 -10.52
CA TYR A 93 -13.14 -7.74 -10.03
C TYR A 93 -13.63 -7.56 -8.60
N ARG A 94 -14.88 -7.94 -8.36
CA ARG A 94 -15.46 -7.98 -7.01
C ARG A 94 -15.28 -9.38 -6.42
N ARG A 95 -14.55 -9.49 -5.31
CA ARG A 95 -14.31 -10.77 -4.62
C ARG A 95 -14.68 -10.67 -3.13
N LEU A 96 -15.39 -11.66 -2.63
CA LEU A 96 -15.66 -11.76 -1.19
C LEU A 96 -14.45 -12.36 -0.49
N THR A 97 -14.03 -11.75 0.61
CA THR A 97 -12.90 -12.22 1.43
C THR A 97 -13.29 -12.26 2.91
N PRO A 98 -12.54 -12.99 3.75
CA PRO A 98 -12.76 -12.97 5.20
C PRO A 98 -12.62 -11.58 5.85
N LEU A 99 -11.97 -10.62 5.18
CA LEU A 99 -11.73 -9.25 5.68
C LEU A 99 -12.72 -8.22 5.12
N GLY A 100 -13.66 -8.64 4.27
CA GLY A 100 -14.61 -7.75 3.60
C GLY A 100 -14.70 -8.00 2.10
N THR A 101 -15.41 -7.12 1.39
CA THR A 101 -15.50 -7.20 -0.07
C THR A 101 -14.28 -6.50 -0.67
N ALA A 102 -13.45 -7.25 -1.38
CA ALA A 102 -12.33 -6.71 -2.14
C ALA A 102 -12.78 -6.33 -3.55
N TYR A 103 -12.37 -5.15 -3.98
CA TYR A 103 -12.41 -4.68 -5.37
C TYR A 103 -10.98 -4.61 -5.85
N ILE A 104 -10.63 -5.47 -6.81
CA ILE A 104 -9.29 -5.59 -7.35
C ILE A 104 -9.35 -5.14 -8.80
N THR A 105 -8.66 -4.06 -9.13
CA THR A 105 -8.57 -3.50 -10.47
C THR A 105 -7.24 -3.89 -11.07
N VAL A 106 -7.25 -4.60 -12.20
CA VAL A 106 -6.05 -4.88 -13.00
C VAL A 106 -6.10 -3.99 -14.23
N ASN A 107 -5.03 -3.22 -14.45
CA ASN A 107 -4.88 -2.34 -15.60
C ASN A 107 -3.84 -2.90 -16.56
N ASP A 108 -4.21 -2.94 -17.84
CA ASP A 108 -3.39 -3.45 -18.92
C ASP A 108 -2.94 -2.34 -19.86
N THR A 109 -1.80 -2.55 -20.51
CA THR A 109 -1.35 -1.72 -21.63
C THR A 109 -2.21 -1.99 -22.88
N ASP A 110 -2.05 -1.16 -23.90
CA ASP A 110 -2.71 -1.37 -25.19
C ASP A 110 -2.22 -2.66 -25.88
N GLU A 111 -1.06 -3.20 -25.48
CA GLU A 111 -0.54 -4.50 -25.92
C GLU A 111 -1.16 -5.69 -25.15
N GLY A 112 -2.01 -5.43 -24.15
CA GLY A 112 -2.62 -6.45 -23.30
C GLY A 112 -1.70 -6.98 -22.20
N GLU A 113 -0.61 -6.27 -21.86
CA GLU A 113 0.26 -6.65 -20.75
C GLU A 113 -0.21 -6.03 -19.43
N PRO A 114 -0.20 -6.78 -18.31
CA PRO A 114 -0.57 -6.23 -17.02
C PRO A 114 0.43 -5.16 -16.57
N PHE A 115 -0.07 -3.97 -16.27
CA PHE A 115 0.74 -2.80 -15.94
C PHE A 115 0.72 -2.47 -14.45
N GLU A 116 -0.46 -2.46 -13.83
CA GLU A 116 -0.61 -2.16 -12.41
C GLU A 116 -1.90 -2.73 -11.83
N ILE A 117 -1.93 -2.86 -10.51
CA ILE A 117 -3.06 -3.40 -9.76
C ILE A 117 -3.40 -2.47 -8.60
N PHE A 118 -4.68 -2.15 -8.49
CA PHE A 118 -5.23 -1.46 -7.33
C PHE A 118 -6.14 -2.41 -6.56
N MET A 119 -6.16 -2.25 -5.25
CA MET A 119 -7.09 -2.99 -4.41
C MET A 119 -7.71 -2.10 -3.36
N ASN A 120 -9.00 -2.29 -3.14
CA ASN A 120 -9.77 -1.66 -2.09
C ASN A 120 -10.61 -2.71 -1.37
N VAL A 121 -10.55 -2.76 -0.04
CA VAL A 121 -11.33 -3.71 0.76
C VAL A 121 -12.36 -2.94 1.59
N GLY A 122 -13.63 -3.11 1.24
CA GLY A 122 -14.74 -2.43 1.89
C GLY A 122 -14.97 -2.93 3.32
N LYS A 123 -15.21 -1.98 4.25
CA LYS A 123 -15.52 -2.23 5.67
C LYS A 123 -14.42 -2.98 6.45
N ALA A 124 -13.18 -2.92 5.98
CA ALA A 124 -12.07 -3.70 6.56
C ALA A 124 -11.31 -3.01 7.70
N GLY A 125 -11.57 -1.72 7.95
CA GLY A 125 -10.81 -0.90 8.90
C GLY A 125 -9.50 -0.34 8.31
N SER A 126 -8.84 0.55 9.05
CA SER A 126 -7.65 1.27 8.60
C SER A 126 -6.47 0.35 8.29
N ASP A 127 -6.21 -0.63 9.16
CA ASP A 127 -5.02 -1.46 9.06
C ASP A 127 -5.09 -2.39 7.86
N VAL A 128 -6.26 -3.00 7.63
CA VAL A 128 -6.47 -3.83 6.45
C VAL A 128 -6.42 -2.97 5.19
N ALA A 129 -7.01 -1.77 5.18
CA ALA A 129 -6.93 -0.87 4.03
C ALA A 129 -5.47 -0.51 3.70
N ALA A 130 -4.66 -0.17 4.72
CA ALA A 130 -3.25 0.16 4.54
C ALA A 130 -2.43 -1.02 4.00
N VAL A 131 -2.60 -2.23 4.55
CA VAL A 131 -1.91 -3.43 4.07
C VAL A 131 -2.36 -3.80 2.65
N SER A 132 -3.65 -3.63 2.34
CA SER A 132 -4.18 -3.85 0.99
C SER A 132 -3.56 -2.88 0.00
N GLU A 133 -3.53 -1.58 0.31
CA GLU A 133 -2.89 -0.59 -0.56
C GLU A 133 -1.40 -0.91 -0.76
N ALA A 134 -0.69 -1.27 0.32
CA ALA A 134 0.71 -1.67 0.25
C ALA A 134 0.91 -2.88 -0.66
N LEU A 135 0.07 -3.91 -0.55
CA LEU A 135 0.13 -5.09 -1.41
C LEU A 135 -0.09 -4.74 -2.89
N GLY A 136 -1.13 -3.96 -3.21
CA GLY A 136 -1.37 -3.48 -4.58
C GLY A 136 -0.22 -2.67 -5.15
N ARG A 137 0.37 -1.77 -4.33
CA ARG A 137 1.55 -0.97 -4.70
C ARG A 137 2.78 -1.83 -4.97
N LEU A 138 3.04 -2.83 -4.14
CA LEU A 138 4.18 -3.73 -4.31
C LEU A 138 4.05 -4.58 -5.57
N ILE A 139 2.86 -5.13 -5.84
CA ILE A 139 2.65 -5.90 -7.07
C ILE A 139 2.78 -4.99 -8.30
N SER A 140 2.18 -3.80 -8.27
CA SER A 140 2.33 -2.80 -9.34
C SER A 140 3.78 -2.40 -9.57
N LEU A 141 4.57 -2.30 -8.50
CA LEU A 141 6.00 -2.03 -8.61
C LEU A 141 6.72 -3.17 -9.34
N THR A 142 6.46 -4.42 -8.96
CA THR A 142 7.05 -5.61 -9.60
C THR A 142 6.76 -5.68 -11.11
N LEU A 143 5.56 -5.25 -11.52
CA LEU A 143 5.19 -5.18 -12.95
C LEU A 143 5.93 -4.06 -13.70
N ARG A 144 6.30 -2.98 -13.01
CA ARG A 144 6.87 -1.77 -13.64
C ARG A 144 8.39 -1.66 -13.61
N ILE A 145 9.07 -2.39 -12.73
CA ILE A 145 10.54 -2.43 -12.72
C ILE A 145 11.07 -3.25 -13.91
N PRO A 146 12.29 -3.02 -14.41
CA PRO A 146 12.92 -3.86 -15.41
C PRO A 146 13.19 -5.22 -14.80
N SER A 147 12.94 -6.23 -15.59
CA SER A 147 13.15 -7.62 -15.24
C SER A 147 13.42 -8.39 -16.53
N SER A 148 14.13 -9.50 -16.42
CA SER A 148 14.25 -10.47 -17.51
C SER A 148 12.93 -11.16 -17.83
N LEU A 149 11.96 -11.15 -16.91
CA LEU A 149 10.63 -11.71 -17.11
C LEU A 149 9.70 -10.67 -17.73
N THR A 150 8.78 -11.10 -18.59
CA THR A 150 7.66 -10.27 -19.07
C THR A 150 6.71 -9.91 -17.92
N PRO A 151 5.90 -8.84 -18.01
CA PRO A 151 4.92 -8.50 -16.98
C PRO A 151 3.94 -9.64 -16.69
N THR A 152 3.49 -10.35 -17.71
CA THR A 152 2.61 -11.53 -17.59
C THR A 152 3.28 -12.67 -16.82
N GLU A 153 4.53 -13.01 -17.12
CA GLU A 153 5.28 -14.03 -16.38
C GLU A 153 5.51 -13.63 -14.91
N ARG A 154 5.80 -12.34 -14.67
CA ARG A 154 5.88 -11.82 -13.30
C ARG A 154 4.56 -11.93 -12.56
N LEU A 155 3.44 -11.68 -13.25
CA LEU A 155 2.12 -11.83 -12.66
C LEU A 155 1.81 -13.29 -12.32
N HIS A 156 2.20 -14.25 -13.17
CA HIS A 156 2.14 -15.68 -12.85
C HIS A 156 2.95 -16.02 -11.59
N GLN A 157 4.15 -15.44 -11.42
CA GLN A 157 4.93 -15.63 -10.19
C GLN A 157 4.20 -15.08 -8.97
N VAL A 158 3.59 -13.90 -9.07
CA VAL A 158 2.79 -13.32 -7.99
C VAL A 158 1.61 -14.22 -7.64
N VAL A 159 0.87 -14.72 -8.64
CA VAL A 159 -0.22 -15.69 -8.43
C VAL A 159 0.29 -16.92 -7.69
N TYR A 160 1.41 -17.50 -8.13
CA TYR A 160 1.99 -18.69 -7.49
C TYR A 160 2.35 -18.45 -6.02
N GLN A 161 2.93 -17.28 -5.69
CA GLN A 161 3.32 -16.95 -4.32
C GLN A 161 2.12 -16.66 -3.41
N LEU A 162 1.06 -16.04 -3.93
CA LEU A 162 -0.10 -15.64 -3.14
C LEU A 162 -1.16 -16.76 -3.02
N ASN A 163 -1.19 -17.69 -3.97
CA ASN A 163 -2.17 -18.78 -4.00
C ASN A 163 -2.04 -19.67 -2.75
N GLY A 164 -3.16 -19.89 -2.08
CA GLY A 164 -3.23 -20.77 -0.93
C GLY A 164 -2.79 -20.13 0.39
N ILE A 165 -2.29 -18.90 0.41
CA ILE A 165 -1.99 -18.17 1.66
C ILE A 165 -3.29 -18.08 2.48
N GLY A 166 -3.32 -18.71 3.64
CA GLY A 166 -4.49 -18.75 4.51
C GLY A 166 -4.40 -17.82 5.71
N GLY A 167 -5.54 -17.35 6.17
CA GLY A 167 -5.70 -16.73 7.49
C GLY A 167 -6.49 -17.62 8.46
N GLY A 168 -6.77 -17.09 9.65
CA GLY A 168 -7.59 -17.79 10.66
C GLY A 168 -9.08 -17.94 10.30
N ARG A 169 -9.53 -17.34 9.20
CA ARG A 169 -10.91 -17.43 8.68
C ARG A 169 -10.86 -17.65 7.17
N HIS A 170 -11.85 -18.37 6.64
CA HIS A 170 -12.04 -18.59 5.22
C HIS A 170 -13.49 -18.30 4.81
N LEU A 171 -13.72 -18.06 3.52
CA LEU A 171 -15.05 -17.82 2.96
C LEU A 171 -15.31 -18.79 1.79
N GLY A 172 -16.52 -19.35 1.73
CA GLY A 172 -16.90 -20.33 0.71
C GLY A 172 -16.37 -21.74 0.97
N PHE A 173 -16.59 -22.64 0.01
CA PHE A 173 -16.27 -24.06 0.12
C PHE A 173 -15.62 -24.59 -1.16
N GLY A 174 -14.95 -25.74 -1.02
CA GLY A 174 -14.38 -26.44 -2.17
C GLY A 174 -13.17 -25.72 -2.80
N PRO A 175 -12.97 -25.89 -4.12
CA PRO A 175 -11.86 -25.26 -4.86
C PRO A 175 -11.95 -23.73 -4.93
N GLN A 176 -13.16 -23.17 -4.89
CA GLN A 176 -13.43 -21.73 -5.00
C GLN A 176 -13.44 -21.01 -3.64
N ARG A 177 -12.98 -21.68 -2.57
CA ARG A 177 -12.90 -21.04 -1.25
C ARG A 177 -11.80 -19.98 -1.25
N VAL A 178 -12.06 -18.87 -0.58
CA VAL A 178 -11.11 -17.77 -0.37
C VAL A 178 -10.57 -17.86 1.04
N ARG A 179 -9.27 -18.16 1.18
CA ARG A 179 -8.62 -18.37 2.48
C ARG A 179 -8.12 -17.10 3.14
N SER A 180 -7.89 -16.04 2.37
CA SER A 180 -7.40 -14.74 2.84
C SER A 180 -7.54 -13.69 1.74
N LEU A 181 -7.15 -12.44 2.03
CA LEU A 181 -7.06 -11.39 1.00
C LEU A 181 -5.98 -11.71 -0.07
N PRO A 182 -4.73 -12.09 0.29
CA PRO A 182 -3.75 -12.57 -0.69
C PRO A 182 -4.25 -13.70 -1.61
N ASP A 183 -4.93 -14.70 -1.06
CA ASP A 183 -5.50 -15.81 -1.83
C ASP A 183 -6.60 -15.32 -2.78
N ALA A 184 -7.42 -14.35 -2.35
CA ALA A 184 -8.41 -13.71 -3.21
C ALA A 184 -7.76 -12.96 -4.39
N VAL A 185 -6.65 -12.26 -4.13
CA VAL A 185 -5.87 -11.58 -5.16
C VAL A 185 -5.31 -12.60 -6.14
N ALA A 186 -4.71 -13.68 -5.67
CA ALA A 186 -4.21 -14.76 -6.53
C ALA A 186 -5.28 -15.32 -7.45
N GLN A 187 -6.48 -15.59 -6.93
CA GLN A 187 -7.60 -16.09 -7.72
C GLN A 187 -8.08 -15.10 -8.78
N VAL A 188 -8.17 -13.81 -8.44
CA VAL A 188 -8.55 -12.76 -9.40
C VAL A 188 -7.51 -12.61 -10.50
N LEU A 189 -6.23 -12.59 -10.14
CA LEU A 189 -5.15 -12.46 -11.12
C LEU A 189 -5.07 -13.70 -12.03
N ALA A 190 -5.31 -14.89 -11.50
CA ALA A 190 -5.42 -16.11 -12.29
C ALA A 190 -6.66 -16.14 -13.20
N GLU A 191 -7.74 -15.45 -12.84
CA GLU A 191 -8.94 -15.29 -13.68
C GLU A 191 -8.76 -14.24 -14.78
N HIS A 192 -7.87 -13.26 -14.54
CA HIS A 192 -7.58 -12.17 -15.47
C HIS A 192 -6.57 -12.57 -16.57
N LEU A 193 -5.65 -13.48 -16.24
CA LEU A 193 -4.69 -14.10 -17.17
C LEU A 193 -5.35 -15.13 -18.07
#